data_AF-A0A2P8QL57-F1
#
_entry.id   AF-A0A2P8QL57-F1
#
_cell.length_a   1.000
_cell.length_b   1.000
_cell.length_c   1.000
_cell.angle_alpha   90.00
_cell.angle_beta   90.00
_cell.angle_gamma   90.00
#
_symmetry.space_group_name_H-M   'P 1'
#
loop_
_entity.id
_entity.type
_entity.pdbx_description
1 polymer ?
#
loop_
_entity_poly.entity_id
_entity_poly.type
_entity_poly.pdbx_seq_one_letter_code
_entity_poly.pdbx_strand_id
1 'polypeptide(L)'
;MLTSQWDTAVRTAALDSIEFYQKSISPRKGFDCSHRILYGSQSCSAYVKHLLVRQSLLSAMKLSTQRFQTCSRASQVLKSQKTAAGFRCIVIPCCIPL
;
A
#
# COMPACT_ATOMS: atom_id res chain seq x y z
N MET A 1 -42.78 0.53 -2.27
CA MET A 1 -41.81 -0.44 -1.74
C MET A 1 -41.15 -1.19 -2.90
N LEU A 2 -40.24 -0.55 -3.64
CA LEU A 2 -39.61 -1.17 -4.84
C LEU A 2 -38.11 -0.84 -5.00
N THR A 3 -37.44 -0.43 -3.92
CA THR A 3 -36.01 -0.03 -3.97
C THR A 3 -35.04 -1.10 -3.44
N SER A 4 -35.50 -2.09 -2.66
CA SER A 4 -34.60 -2.96 -1.88
C SER A 4 -33.80 -4.01 -2.68
N GLN A 5 -34.34 -4.56 -3.76
CA GLN A 5 -33.67 -5.63 -4.50
C GLN A 5 -32.55 -5.12 -5.43
N TRP A 6 -32.75 -3.95 -6.02
CA TRP A 6 -31.78 -3.33 -6.94
C TRP A 6 -30.59 -2.74 -6.17
N ASP A 7 -30.84 -2.15 -5.00
CA ASP A 7 -29.79 -1.64 -4.12
C ASP A 7 -28.79 -2.72 -3.69
N THR A 8 -29.29 -3.94 -3.45
CA THR A 8 -28.45 -5.06 -3.04
C THR A 8 -27.57 -5.53 -4.20
N ALA A 9 -28.14 -5.66 -5.41
CA ALA A 9 -27.42 -6.08 -6.61
C ALA A 9 -26.34 -5.07 -7.05
N VAL A 10 -26.65 -3.77 -6.98
CA VAL A 10 -25.69 -2.70 -7.28
C VAL A 10 -24.55 -2.69 -6.25
N ARG A 11 -24.86 -2.94 -4.97
CA ARG A 11 -23.84 -3.04 -3.91
C ARG A 11 -22.91 -4.22 -4.10
N THR A 12 -23.41 -5.41 -4.42
CA THR A 12 -22.56 -6.57 -4.69
C THR A 12 -21.70 -6.35 -5.93
N ALA A 13 -22.27 -5.81 -7.01
CA ALA A 13 -21.51 -5.48 -8.22
C ALA A 13 -20.38 -4.46 -7.96
N ALA A 14 -20.63 -3.46 -7.10
CA ALA A 14 -19.61 -2.49 -6.71
C ALA A 14 -18.49 -3.12 -5.86
N LEU A 15 -18.84 -4.01 -4.92
CA LEU A 15 -17.86 -4.72 -4.10
C LEU A 15 -17.01 -5.69 -4.92
N ASP A 16 -17.61 -6.45 -5.83
CA ASP A 16 -16.90 -7.35 -6.75
C ASP A 16 -15.96 -6.59 -7.67
N SER A 17 -16.39 -5.41 -8.15
CA SER A 17 -15.55 -4.55 -8.98
C SER A 17 -14.32 -4.04 -8.21
N ILE A 18 -14.49 -3.73 -6.93
CA ILE A 18 -13.39 -3.31 -6.04
C ILE A 18 -12.46 -4.49 -5.72
N GLU A 19 -13.01 -5.66 -5.42
CA GLU A 19 -12.22 -6.86 -5.13
C GLU A 19 -11.43 -7.31 -6.37
N PHE A 20 -12.05 -7.27 -7.55
CA PHE A 20 -11.38 -7.56 -8.81
C PHE A 20 -10.27 -6.54 -9.09
N TYR A 21 -10.50 -5.25 -8.83
CA TYR A 21 -9.46 -4.22 -8.91
C TYR A 21 -8.31 -4.52 -7.94
N GLN A 22 -8.61 -4.92 -6.70
CA GLN A 22 -7.62 -5.24 -5.68
C GLN A 22 -6.88 -6.56 -5.94
N LYS A 23 -7.50 -7.53 -6.62
CA LYS A 23 -6.93 -8.86 -6.89
C LYS A 23 -6.18 -8.92 -8.22
N SER A 24 -6.60 -8.13 -9.20
CA SER A 24 -6.04 -8.17 -10.57
C SER A 24 -5.18 -6.95 -10.91
N ILE A 25 -5.50 -5.75 -10.40
CA ILE A 25 -4.81 -4.50 -10.77
C ILE A 25 -3.84 -4.05 -9.67
N SER A 26 -4.22 -4.14 -8.39
CA SER A 26 -3.34 -3.80 -7.26
C SER A 26 -2.04 -4.62 -7.19
N PRO A 27 -2.02 -5.96 -7.41
CA PRO A 27 -0.78 -6.73 -7.34
C PRO A 27 0.10 -6.53 -8.59
N ARG A 28 -0.50 -6.19 -9.74
CA ARG A 28 0.25 -5.77 -10.93
C ARG A 28 0.92 -4.39 -10.77
N LYS A 29 0.53 -3.65 -9.72
CA LYS A 29 1.16 -2.39 -9.33
C LYS A 29 2.39 -2.60 -8.43
N GLY A 30 2.85 -3.82 -8.14
CA GLY A 30 4.18 -4.13 -7.59
C GLY A 30 4.67 -3.23 -6.44
N PHE A 31 3.76 -2.72 -5.59
CA PHE A 31 4.12 -1.78 -4.53
C PHE A 31 4.54 -2.59 -3.31
N ASP A 32 5.84 -2.78 -3.19
CA ASP A 32 6.42 -3.42 -2.03
C ASP A 32 6.91 -2.35 -1.04
N CYS A 33 6.55 -2.51 0.22
CA CYS A 33 6.82 -1.50 1.23
C CYS A 33 8.34 -1.35 1.40
N SER A 34 8.88 -0.18 1.04
CA SER A 34 10.32 0.09 1.14
C SER A 34 10.87 -0.11 2.55
N HIS A 35 10.07 0.16 3.58
CA HIS A 35 10.45 -0.10 4.97
C HIS A 35 10.56 -1.60 5.29
N ARG A 36 9.67 -2.44 4.73
CA ARG A 36 9.75 -3.89 4.86
C ARG A 36 10.97 -4.44 4.12
N ILE A 37 11.22 -3.97 2.91
CA ILE A 37 12.38 -4.40 2.10
C ILE A 37 13.70 -4.02 2.80
N LEU A 38 13.79 -2.79 3.33
CA LEU A 38 15.04 -2.31 3.94
C LEU A 38 15.29 -2.90 5.34
N TYR A 39 14.25 -3.10 6.15
CA TYR A 39 14.40 -3.50 7.57
C TYR A 39 13.84 -4.89 7.91
N GLY A 40 13.25 -5.62 6.96
CA GLY A 40 12.64 -6.94 7.22
C GLY A 40 11.42 -6.93 8.15
N SER A 41 10.86 -5.75 8.42
CA SER A 41 9.77 -5.57 9.39
C SER A 41 8.37 -5.60 8.74
N GLN A 42 7.32 -5.54 9.56
CA GLN A 42 5.94 -5.44 9.09
C GLN A 42 5.74 -4.30 8.07
N SER A 43 4.88 -4.53 7.06
CA SER A 43 4.56 -3.50 6.06
C SER A 43 3.85 -2.31 6.71
N CYS A 44 3.93 -1.12 6.09
CA CYS A 44 3.19 0.04 6.56
C CYS A 44 1.69 -0.23 6.70
N SER A 45 1.08 -0.97 5.77
CA SER A 45 -0.34 -1.33 5.85
C SER A 45 -0.64 -2.24 7.05
N ALA A 46 0.19 -3.25 7.32
CA ALA A 46 0.04 -4.12 8.49
C ALA A 46 0.22 -3.34 9.80
N TYR A 47 1.17 -2.41 9.85
CA TYR A 47 1.39 -1.54 11.00
C TYR A 47 0.21 -0.61 11.28
N VAL A 48 -0.31 0.07 10.26
CA VAL A 48 -1.49 0.94 10.43
C VAL A 48 -2.71 0.14 10.89
N LYS A 49 -2.91 -1.06 10.33
CA LYS A 49 -3.98 -1.98 10.78
C LYS A 49 -3.82 -2.34 12.26
N HIS A 50 -2.61 -2.64 12.71
CA HIS A 50 -2.32 -2.96 14.10
C HIS A 50 -2.52 -1.76 15.05
N LEU A 51 -2.14 -0.56 14.61
CA LEU A 51 -2.37 0.68 15.36
C LEU A 51 -3.86 0.98 15.57
N LEU A 52 -4.67 0.81 14.53
CA LEU A 52 -6.11 1.04 14.61
C LEU A 52 -6.81 0.08 15.59
N VAL A 53 -6.27 -1.12 15.79
CA VAL A 53 -6.80 -2.11 16.75
C VAL A 53 -6.35 -1.81 18.18
N ARG A 54 -5.15 -1.25 18.38
CA ARG A 54 -4.55 -1.08 19.72
C ARG A 54 -4.57 0.33 20.28
N GLN A 55 -4.78 1.35 19.46
CA GLN A 55 -4.65 2.76 19.86
C GLN A 55 -5.87 3.58 19.44
N SER A 56 -6.04 4.73 20.09
CA SER A 56 -7.04 5.72 19.68
C SER A 56 -6.76 6.25 18.27
N LEU A 57 -7.81 6.64 17.55
CA LEU A 57 -7.73 7.08 16.15
C LEU A 57 -6.70 8.21 15.93
N LEU A 58 -6.63 9.18 16.84
CA LEU A 58 -5.69 10.29 16.76
C LEU A 58 -4.23 9.82 16.88
N SER A 59 -3.94 8.93 17.83
CA SER A 59 -2.62 8.33 18.01
C SER A 59 -2.24 7.44 16.83
N ALA A 60 -3.20 6.65 16.34
CA ALA A 60 -3.03 5.81 15.16
C ALA A 60 -2.69 6.66 13.93
N MET A 61 -3.38 7.78 13.69
CA MET A 61 -3.06 8.69 12.58
C MET A 61 -1.65 9.28 12.71
N LYS A 62 -1.29 9.82 13.88
CA LYS A 62 0.04 10.41 14.11
C LYS A 62 1.16 9.40 13.87
N LEU A 63 1.03 8.19 14.42
CA LEU A 63 2.03 7.12 14.28
C LEU A 63 2.07 6.54 12.86
N SER A 64 0.93 6.50 12.17
CA SER A 64 0.85 6.08 10.76
C SER A 64 1.65 7.03 9.88
N THR A 65 1.44 8.35 10.04
CA THR A 65 2.20 9.38 9.33
C THR A 65 3.70 9.28 9.60
N GLN A 66 4.10 9.07 10.86
CA GLN A 66 5.50 8.85 11.20
C GLN A 66 6.09 7.64 10.48
N ARG A 67 5.37 6.51 10.42
CA ARG A 67 5.82 5.34 9.66
C ARG A 67 5.89 5.58 8.17
N PHE A 68 4.96 6.34 7.59
CA PHE A 68 5.03 6.69 6.17
C PHE A 68 6.25 7.56 5.87
N GLN A 69 6.61 8.50 6.75
CA GLN A 69 7.85 9.26 6.62
C GLN A 69 9.09 8.36 6.68
N THR A 70 9.14 7.41 7.61
CA THR A 70 10.24 6.43 7.68
C THR A 70 10.29 5.55 6.43
N CYS A 71 9.15 5.15 5.90
CA CYS A 71 9.06 4.40 4.64
C CYS A 71 9.52 5.21 3.43
N SER A 72 9.23 6.52 3.40
CA SER A 72 9.74 7.44 2.37
C SER A 72 11.26 7.60 2.44
N ARG A 73 11.84 7.68 3.65
CA ARG A 73 13.31 7.66 3.79
C ARG A 73 13.90 6.34 3.35
N ALA A 74 13.28 5.22 3.72
CA ALA A 74 13.71 3.90 3.27
C ALA A 74 13.67 3.77 1.74
N SER A 75 12.67 4.35 1.08
CA SER A 75 12.59 4.35 -0.38
C SER A 75 13.70 5.18 -1.03
N GLN A 76 14.10 6.30 -0.43
CA GLN A 76 15.25 7.08 -0.89
C GLN A 76 16.56 6.29 -0.75
N VAL A 77 16.77 5.60 0.37
CA VAL A 77 17.94 4.73 0.58
C VAL A 77 17.99 3.62 -0.47
N LEU A 78 16.88 2.93 -0.69
CA LEU A 78 16.78 1.88 -1.72
C LEU A 78 16.97 2.45 -3.13
N LYS A 79 16.52 3.69 -3.40
CA LYS A 79 16.73 4.36 -4.69
C LYS A 79 18.21 4.64 -4.93
N SER A 80 18.93 5.16 -3.93
CA SER A 80 20.38 5.39 -4.02
C SER A 80 21.17 4.10 -4.25
N GLN A 81 20.79 3.00 -3.58
CA GLN A 81 21.41 1.68 -3.79
C GLN A 81 21.15 1.14 -5.21
N LYS A 82 19.92 1.30 -5.73
CA LYS A 82 19.57 0.86 -7.09
C LYS A 82 20.30 1.64 -8.18
N THR A 83 20.52 2.94 -7.98
CA THR A 83 21.29 3.79 -8.92
C THR A 83 22.75 3.38 -8.99
N ALA A 84 23.38 2.96 -7.87
CA ALA A 84 24.73 2.41 -7.88
C ALA A 84 24.83 1.06 -8.61
N ALA A 85 23.75 0.28 -8.62
CA ALA A 85 23.66 -1.01 -9.32
C ALA A 85 23.19 -0.91 -10.79
N GLY A 86 23.11 0.30 -11.37
CA GLY A 86 22.74 0.49 -12.78
C GLY A 86 21.24 0.40 -13.10
N PHE A 87 20.34 0.36 -12.10
CA PHE A 87 18.89 0.30 -12.32
C PHE A 87 18.21 1.63 -11.97
N ARG A 88 17.50 2.25 -12.93
CA ARG A 88 16.78 3.53 -12.71
C ARG A 88 15.29 3.26 -12.40
N CYS A 89 14.85 3.53 -11.17
CA CYS A 89 13.43 3.52 -10.81
C CYS A 89 12.83 4.93 -10.87
N ILE A 90 12.00 5.21 -11.87
CA ILE A 90 11.06 6.33 -11.86
C ILE A 90 9.72 5.79 -11.37
N VAL A 91 9.36 6.17 -10.14
CA VAL A 91 8.04 5.95 -9.52
C VAL A 91 7.55 4.50 -9.59
N ILE A 92 7.83 3.76 -8.51
CA ILE A 92 7.33 2.42 -8.12
C ILE A 92 6.05 2.06 -8.92
N PRO A 93 6.11 1.12 -9.89
CA PRO A 93 6.69 -0.20 -9.72
C PRO A 93 7.19 -0.85 -11.04
N CYS A 94 8.25 -0.36 -11.66
CA CYS A 94 8.99 -1.20 -12.62
C CYS A 94 10.48 -0.88 -12.54
N CYS A 95 11.28 -1.89 -12.18
CA CYS A 95 12.71 -1.86 -12.36
C CYS A 95 12.95 -2.41 -13.77
N ILE A 96 13.06 -1.54 -14.77
CA ILE A 96 13.41 -1.99 -16.12
C ILE A 96 14.94 -2.17 -16.15
N PRO A 97 15.47 -3.36 -16.47
CA PRO A 97 16.88 -3.54 -16.81
C PRO A 97 17.19 -2.76 -18.10
N LEU A 98 18.33 -2.06 -18.12
CA LEU A 98 18.89 -1.47 -19.34
C LEU A 98 19.06 -2.53 -20.43
#